data_AF-A0A355F0W0-F1
#
_entry.id   AF-A0A355F0W0-F1
#
_cell.length_a   1.000
_cell.length_b   1.000
_cell.length_c   1.000
_cell.angle_alpha   90.00
_cell.angle_beta   90.00
_cell.angle_gamma   90.00
#
_symmetry.space_group_name_H-M   'P 1'
#
loop_
_entity.id
_entity.type
_entity.pdbx_description
1 polymer ?
#
loop_
_entity_poly.entity_id
_entity_poly.type
_entity_poly.pdbx_seq_one_letter_code
_entity_poly.pdbx_strand_id
1 'polypeptide(L)'
;LASMGIYVFRQEVLRELLVGSTTLDFGREVIPQALGTYKVYAYPYDGYWTDIGTIPSFHQANLDLTLPLPPLNLYDPELRIFTHPRFLPGTKVNECYVRYSVLGEGSILSGSRISDSIIGIRSVVRAGSVIERTVMMGADNWEP
;
A
#
# COMPACT_ATOMS: atom_id res chain seq x y z
N LEU A 1 1.13 19.17 -14.47
CA LEU A 1 1.20 18.89 -13.02
C LEU A 1 -0.21 18.48 -12.58
N ALA A 2 -0.39 17.29 -12.02
CA ALA A 2 -1.63 16.86 -11.40
C ALA A 2 -1.48 16.94 -9.87
N SER A 3 -2.56 17.26 -9.15
CA SER A 3 -2.53 17.30 -7.68
C SER A 3 -2.54 15.88 -7.12
N MET A 4 -1.64 15.59 -6.17
CA MET A 4 -1.60 14.32 -5.44
C MET A 4 -2.49 14.31 -4.18
N GLY A 5 -3.19 15.42 -3.89
CA GLY A 5 -4.02 15.54 -2.69
C GLY A 5 -3.24 15.79 -1.39
N ILE A 6 -1.96 16.17 -1.48
CA ILE A 6 -1.12 16.51 -0.32
C ILE A 6 -0.84 18.01 -0.35
N TYR A 7 -1.13 18.68 0.77
CA TYR A 7 -1.05 20.13 0.87
C TYR A 7 -0.36 20.53 2.18
N VAL A 8 0.44 21.60 2.13
CA VAL A 8 1.09 22.19 3.31
C VAL A 8 0.62 23.62 3.45
N PHE A 9 0.13 23.98 4.64
CA PHE A 9 -0.38 25.31 4.93
C PHE A 9 0.34 25.92 6.14
N ARG A 10 0.44 27.25 6.16
CA ARG A 10 0.55 27.96 7.43
C ARG A 10 -0.76 27.82 8.20
N GLN A 11 -0.68 27.62 9.51
CA GLN A 11 -1.84 27.34 10.34
C GLN A 11 -2.90 28.46 10.25
N GLU A 12 -2.47 29.71 10.24
CA GLU A 12 -3.35 30.89 10.19
C GLU A 12 -4.13 30.93 8.87
N VAL A 13 -3.45 30.67 7.75
CA VAL A 13 -4.06 30.63 6.40
C VAL A 13 -5.10 29.52 6.32
N LEU A 14 -4.78 28.33 6.82
CA LEU A 14 -5.74 27.22 6.83
C LEU A 14 -6.99 27.55 7.66
N ARG A 15 -6.79 28.18 8.83
CA ARG A 15 -7.90 28.61 9.68
C ARG A 15 -8.78 29.64 8.97
N GLU A 16 -8.20 30.66 8.35
CA GLU A 16 -8.93 31.70 7.62
C GLU A 16 -9.72 31.13 6.44
N LEU A 17 -9.17 30.13 5.74
CA LEU A 17 -9.85 29.46 4.63
C LEU A 17 -11.03 28.57 5.08
N LEU A 18 -10.97 28.00 6.28
CA LEU A 18 -11.97 27.02 6.73
C LEU A 18 -13.03 27.58 7.69
N VAL A 19 -12.68 28.54 8.55
CA VAL A 19 -13.61 29.04 9.58
C VAL A 19 -14.71 29.88 8.93
N GLY A 20 -15.96 29.43 9.08
CA GLY A 20 -17.13 30.08 8.48
C GLY A 20 -17.35 29.74 6.99
N SER A 21 -16.50 28.88 6.42
CA SER A 21 -16.67 28.36 5.07
C SER A 21 -17.64 27.18 5.03
N THR A 22 -18.36 27.01 3.91
CA THR A 22 -19.19 25.82 3.62
C THR A 22 -18.50 24.84 2.68
N THR A 23 -17.21 25.03 2.39
CA THR A 23 -16.45 24.15 1.50
C THR A 23 -16.26 22.76 2.09
N LEU A 24 -16.34 21.75 1.23
CA LEU A 24 -16.28 20.33 1.58
C LEU A 24 -15.05 19.64 0.99
N ASP A 25 -14.45 20.18 -0.08
CA ASP A 25 -13.33 19.53 -0.79
C ASP A 25 -12.10 20.44 -0.92
N PHE A 26 -10.94 19.93 -0.48
CA PHE A 26 -9.70 20.69 -0.56
C PHE A 26 -9.26 20.98 -1.99
N GLY A 27 -9.26 19.96 -2.86
CA GLY A 27 -8.71 20.09 -4.21
C GLY A 27 -9.61 20.87 -5.17
N ARG A 28 -10.93 20.75 -5.01
CA ARG A 28 -11.94 21.36 -5.88
C ARG A 28 -12.42 22.72 -5.40
N GLU A 29 -12.31 23.03 -4.11
CA GLU A 29 -12.87 24.25 -3.55
C GLU A 29 -11.84 25.06 -2.77
N VAL A 30 -11.25 24.51 -1.70
CA VAL A 30 -10.34 25.27 -0.81
C VAL A 30 -9.11 25.79 -1.54
N ILE A 31 -8.43 24.94 -2.33
CA ILE A 31 -7.24 25.33 -3.08
C ILE A 31 -7.59 26.37 -4.17
N PRO A 32 -8.62 26.17 -5.01
CA PRO A 32 -9.08 27.20 -5.93
C PRO A 32 -9.44 28.54 -5.28
N GLN A 33 -10.08 28.56 -4.11
CA GLN A 33 -10.40 29.79 -3.38
C GLN A 33 -9.16 30.53 -2.85
N ALA A 34 -8.11 29.78 -2.50
CA ALA A 34 -6.86 30.37 -2.05
C ALA A 34 -6.09 31.05 -3.20
N LEU A 35 -6.34 30.66 -4.46
CA LEU A 35 -5.70 31.28 -5.63
C LEU A 35 -6.10 32.76 -5.75
N GLY A 36 -5.12 33.61 -6.01
CA GLY A 36 -5.32 35.06 -6.13
C GLY A 36 -5.33 35.82 -4.80
N THR A 37 -5.68 35.16 -3.69
CA THR A 37 -5.65 35.77 -2.35
C THR A 37 -4.35 35.44 -1.61
N TYR A 38 -3.87 34.20 -1.73
CA TYR A 38 -2.65 33.73 -1.08
C TYR A 38 -1.59 33.31 -2.10
N LYS A 39 -0.33 33.26 -1.64
CA LYS A 39 0.77 32.69 -2.41
C LYS A 39 0.66 31.16 -2.39
N VAL A 40 0.29 30.58 -3.53
CA VAL A 40 0.18 29.14 -3.73
C VAL A 40 1.31 28.69 -4.66
N TYR A 41 2.03 27.64 -4.27
CA TYR A 41 3.16 27.10 -5.01
C TYR A 41 2.93 25.62 -5.32
N ALA A 42 3.42 25.17 -6.47
CA ALA A 42 3.49 23.75 -6.80
C ALA A 42 4.86 23.19 -6.40
N TYR A 43 4.87 22.01 -5.77
CA TYR A 43 6.09 21.24 -5.51
C TYR A 43 6.07 19.99 -6.38
N PRO A 44 6.96 19.85 -7.37
CA PRO A 44 7.02 18.65 -8.19
C PRO A 44 7.55 17.47 -7.37
N TYR A 45 6.91 16.31 -7.53
CA TYR A 45 7.35 15.05 -6.95
C TYR A 45 7.63 14.06 -8.08
N ASP A 46 8.77 13.38 -8.00
CA ASP A 46 9.32 12.47 -9.01
C ASP A 46 9.50 11.02 -8.51
N GLY A 47 9.14 10.75 -7.26
CA GLY A 47 9.20 9.42 -6.67
C GLY A 47 8.00 8.52 -7.03
N TYR A 48 8.01 7.30 -6.49
CA TYR A 48 6.92 6.35 -6.69
C TYR A 48 5.61 6.89 -6.10
N TRP A 49 4.58 6.99 -6.93
CA TRP A 49 3.22 7.30 -6.52
C TRP A 49 2.25 6.51 -7.38
N THR A 50 1.26 5.91 -6.73
CA THR A 50 0.17 5.21 -7.40
C THR A 50 -1.13 5.44 -6.64
N ASP A 51 -2.22 5.66 -7.37
CA ASP A 51 -3.56 5.60 -6.80
C ASP A 51 -3.97 4.13 -6.67
N ILE A 52 -4.39 3.72 -5.47
CA ILE A 52 -4.89 2.37 -5.17
C ILE A 52 -6.38 2.36 -4.79
N GLY A 53 -7.12 3.43 -5.12
CA GLY A 53 -8.53 3.58 -4.78
C GLY A 53 -9.49 2.65 -5.53
N THR A 54 -9.03 1.94 -6.55
CA THR A 54 -9.85 0.96 -7.32
C THR A 54 -9.35 -0.47 -7.13
N ILE A 55 -10.23 -1.46 -7.28
CA ILE A 55 -9.85 -2.87 -7.18
C ILE A 55 -8.71 -3.26 -8.14
N PRO A 56 -8.73 -2.90 -9.45
CA PRO A 56 -7.63 -3.22 -10.35
C PRO A 56 -6.31 -2.56 -9.95
N SER A 57 -6.35 -1.28 -9.55
CA SER A 57 -5.13 -0.55 -9.17
C SER A 57 -4.54 -1.07 -7.86
N PHE A 58 -5.38 -1.40 -6.86
CA PHE A 58 -4.96 -2.05 -5.63
C PHE A 58 -4.31 -3.41 -5.91
N HIS A 59 -4.96 -4.24 -6.72
CA HIS A 59 -4.45 -5.58 -7.06
C HIS A 59 -3.10 -5.50 -7.78
N GLN A 60 -3.00 -4.66 -8.81
CA GLN A 60 -1.78 -4.54 -9.60
C GLN A 60 -0.62 -3.97 -8.78
N ALA A 61 -0.83 -2.89 -8.01
CA ALA A 61 0.22 -2.29 -7.19
C ALA A 61 0.77 -3.27 -6.14
N ASN A 62 -0.08 -4.16 -5.61
CA ASN A 62 0.35 -5.22 -4.72
C ASN A 62 1.17 -6.28 -5.50
N LEU A 63 0.68 -6.79 -6.63
CA LEU A 63 1.43 -7.78 -7.40
C LEU A 63 2.77 -7.26 -7.91
N ASP A 64 2.90 -5.96 -8.19
CA ASP A 64 4.17 -5.34 -8.60
C ASP A 64 5.27 -5.50 -7.54
N LEU A 65 4.91 -5.68 -6.26
CA LEU A 65 5.87 -5.98 -5.18
C LEU A 65 6.54 -7.34 -5.34
N THR A 66 5.99 -8.23 -6.17
CA THR A 66 6.56 -9.56 -6.44
C THR A 66 7.63 -9.56 -7.53
N LEU A 67 7.78 -8.44 -8.25
CA LEU A 67 8.78 -8.26 -9.29
C LEU A 67 10.20 -8.31 -8.69
N PRO A 68 11.21 -8.78 -9.43
CA PRO A 68 12.60 -8.76 -8.97
C PRO A 68 13.11 -7.35 -8.59
N LEU A 69 12.62 -6.33 -9.30
CA LEU A 69 12.89 -4.92 -9.03
C LEU A 69 11.54 -4.19 -8.96
N PRO A 70 10.88 -4.19 -7.79
CA PRO A 70 9.58 -3.55 -7.65
C PRO A 70 9.73 -2.02 -7.71
N PRO A 71 8.73 -1.30 -8.23
CA PRO A 71 8.77 0.16 -8.31
C PRO A 71 8.68 0.82 -6.91
N LEU A 72 8.08 0.13 -5.94
CA LEU A 72 8.11 0.47 -4.52
C LEU A 72 9.06 -0.49 -3.78
N ASN A 73 10.16 0.04 -3.25
CA ASN A 73 11.12 -0.74 -2.50
C ASN A 73 10.81 -0.74 -1.00
N LEU A 74 10.13 -1.79 -0.50
CA LEU A 74 9.86 -1.97 0.93
C LEU A 74 11.08 -2.38 1.76
N TYR A 75 12.23 -2.64 1.11
CA TYR A 75 13.48 -3.02 1.75
C TYR A 75 14.43 -1.84 1.95
N ASP A 76 14.00 -0.61 1.64
CA ASP A 76 14.79 0.60 1.84
C ASP A 76 14.96 0.90 3.36
N PRO A 77 16.19 0.89 3.89
CA PRO A 77 16.42 1.13 5.32
C PRO A 77 16.23 2.60 5.73
N GLU A 78 16.24 3.55 4.79
CA GLU A 78 16.04 4.99 5.01
C GLU A 78 14.55 5.36 4.95
N LEU A 79 13.77 4.67 4.11
CA LEU A 79 12.34 4.91 3.89
C LEU A 79 11.46 3.77 4.43
N ARG A 80 11.56 3.53 5.74
CA ARG A 80 10.84 2.43 6.39
C ARG A 80 9.35 2.72 6.53
N ILE A 81 8.53 1.77 6.08
CA ILE A 81 7.09 1.73 6.39
C ILE A 81 6.87 0.87 7.63
N PHE A 82 6.34 1.47 8.68
CA PHE A 82 6.08 0.78 9.95
C PHE A 82 4.68 0.16 10.00
N THR A 83 4.56 -0.92 10.78
CA THR A 83 3.29 -1.58 11.12
C THR A 83 3.35 -2.14 12.54
N HIS A 84 2.23 -2.68 13.04
CA HIS A 84 2.15 -3.25 14.38
C HIS A 84 3.06 -4.51 14.51
N PRO A 85 4.01 -4.55 15.46
CA PRO A 85 4.86 -5.72 15.66
C PRO A 85 4.03 -6.87 16.26
N ARG A 86 3.96 -8.00 15.55
CA ARG A 86 3.16 -9.17 15.96
C ARG A 86 3.97 -10.34 16.51
N PHE A 87 5.31 -10.28 16.41
CA PHE A 87 6.24 -11.33 16.85
C PHE A 87 5.88 -12.73 16.31
N LEU A 88 5.42 -12.79 15.05
CA LEU A 88 5.08 -14.05 14.40
C LEU A 88 6.37 -14.79 13.99
N PRO A 89 6.36 -16.13 13.97
CA PRO A 89 7.49 -16.88 13.44
C PRO A 89 7.64 -16.66 11.93
N GLY A 90 8.78 -17.08 11.38
CA GLY A 90 8.95 -17.14 9.93
C GLY A 90 7.95 -18.09 9.27
N THR A 91 7.68 -17.88 7.98
CA THR A 91 6.78 -18.73 7.21
C THR A 91 7.41 -20.10 6.93
N LYS A 92 6.64 -21.16 7.20
CA LYS A 92 7.04 -22.54 6.95
C LYS A 92 6.63 -22.96 5.55
N VAL A 93 7.57 -23.48 4.78
CA VAL A 93 7.36 -23.94 3.39
C VAL A 93 7.76 -25.41 3.32
N ASN A 94 6.79 -26.30 3.09
CA ASN A 94 7.02 -27.75 3.02
C ASN A 94 6.62 -28.26 1.63
N GLU A 95 7.57 -28.73 0.83
CA GLU A 95 7.29 -29.33 -0.49
C GLU A 95 6.47 -28.42 -1.43
N CYS A 96 6.74 -27.11 -1.42
CA CYS A 96 6.04 -26.14 -2.28
C CYS A 96 6.91 -25.68 -3.45
N TYR A 97 6.26 -25.34 -4.56
CA TYR A 97 6.85 -24.53 -5.64
C TYR A 97 6.43 -23.08 -5.47
N VAL A 98 7.38 -22.18 -5.25
CA VAL A 98 7.12 -20.74 -5.08
C VAL A 98 7.93 -19.94 -6.09
N ARG A 99 7.28 -19.07 -6.87
CA ARG A 99 7.92 -18.26 -7.92
C ARG A 99 7.39 -16.82 -7.90
N TYR A 100 8.26 -15.81 -7.95
CA TYR A 100 7.87 -14.39 -7.95
C TYR A 100 6.75 -14.10 -6.94
N SER A 101 7.00 -14.36 -5.66
CA SER A 101 5.95 -14.25 -4.65
C SER A 101 6.54 -13.75 -3.33
N VAL A 102 5.74 -13.00 -2.59
CA VAL A 102 6.11 -12.47 -1.27
C VAL A 102 5.33 -13.23 -0.20
N LEU A 103 6.03 -13.73 0.81
CA LEU A 103 5.45 -14.49 1.91
C LEU A 103 5.51 -13.65 3.18
N GLY A 104 4.35 -13.22 3.67
CA GLY A 104 4.19 -12.59 4.98
C GLY A 104 4.44 -13.59 6.11
N GLU A 105 4.70 -13.08 7.31
CA GLU A 105 5.09 -13.85 8.49
C GLU A 105 4.01 -14.85 8.98
N GLY A 106 4.45 -15.89 9.68
CA GLY A 106 3.58 -16.82 10.40
C GLY A 106 2.76 -17.77 9.53
N SER A 107 3.03 -17.88 8.23
CA SER A 107 2.25 -18.72 7.33
C SER A 107 2.75 -20.17 7.30
N ILE A 108 1.87 -21.11 6.94
CA ILE A 108 2.18 -22.53 6.76
C ILE A 108 1.74 -22.95 5.36
N LEU A 109 2.72 -23.26 4.50
CA LEU A 109 2.51 -23.67 3.12
C LEU A 109 2.96 -25.11 2.98
N SER A 110 2.10 -25.99 2.48
CA SER A 110 2.40 -27.42 2.34
C SER A 110 1.95 -27.93 0.98
N GLY A 111 2.83 -28.55 0.20
CA GLY A 111 2.49 -29.27 -1.04
C GLY A 111 1.79 -28.42 -2.11
N SER A 112 2.06 -27.11 -2.16
CA SER A 112 1.31 -26.15 -2.98
C SER A 112 2.18 -25.48 -4.05
N ARG A 113 1.54 -24.97 -5.10
CA ARG A 113 2.17 -24.19 -6.17
C ARG A 113 1.69 -22.74 -6.08
N ILE A 114 2.62 -21.82 -5.88
CA ILE A 114 2.34 -20.39 -5.68
C ILE A 114 3.18 -19.59 -6.68
N SER A 115 2.54 -18.76 -7.49
CA SER A 115 3.25 -17.87 -8.41
C SER A 115 2.65 -16.49 -8.54
N ASP A 116 3.51 -15.49 -8.67
CA ASP A 116 3.12 -14.10 -8.95
C ASP A 116 2.13 -13.58 -7.89
N SER A 117 2.33 -13.93 -6.61
CA SER A 117 1.33 -13.77 -5.55
C SER A 117 1.91 -13.20 -4.25
N ILE A 118 1.06 -12.52 -3.49
CA ILE A 118 1.34 -12.15 -2.10
C ILE A 118 0.55 -13.08 -1.19
N ILE A 119 1.25 -13.74 -0.27
CA ILE A 119 0.66 -14.54 0.79
C ILE A 119 0.77 -13.75 2.09
N GLY A 120 -0.35 -13.21 2.56
CA GLY A 120 -0.44 -12.43 3.77
C GLY A 120 -0.18 -13.24 5.04
N ILE A 121 -0.11 -12.55 6.16
CA ILE A 121 0.30 -13.13 7.45
C ILE A 121 -0.61 -14.29 7.89
N ARG A 122 -0.04 -15.29 8.56
CA ARG A 122 -0.78 -16.44 9.14
C ARG A 122 -1.60 -17.26 8.14
N SER A 123 -1.29 -17.18 6.85
CA SER A 123 -1.98 -17.95 5.83
C SER A 123 -1.67 -19.44 5.97
N VAL A 124 -2.68 -20.30 5.78
CA VAL A 124 -2.52 -21.75 5.68
C VAL A 124 -2.87 -22.19 4.27
N VAL A 125 -1.87 -22.70 3.53
CA VAL A 125 -2.05 -23.21 2.17
C VAL A 125 -1.76 -24.71 2.17
N ARG A 126 -2.79 -25.50 1.85
CA ARG A 126 -2.76 -26.97 1.93
C ARG A 126 -2.31 -27.62 0.62
N ALA A 127 -1.93 -28.90 0.70
CA ALA A 127 -1.40 -29.66 -0.42
C ALA A 127 -2.39 -29.71 -1.59
N GLY A 128 -1.86 -29.64 -2.81
CA GLY A 128 -2.64 -29.59 -4.05
C GLY A 128 -3.19 -28.21 -4.41
N SER A 129 -3.04 -27.19 -3.55
CA SER A 129 -3.48 -25.83 -3.89
C SER A 129 -2.59 -25.21 -4.99
N VAL A 130 -3.24 -24.49 -5.91
CA VAL A 130 -2.58 -23.66 -6.92
C VAL A 130 -3.03 -22.21 -6.72
N ILE A 131 -2.08 -21.31 -6.43
CA ILE A 131 -2.31 -19.89 -6.19
C ILE A 131 -1.53 -19.09 -7.22
N GLU A 132 -2.23 -18.36 -8.09
CA GLU A 132 -1.61 -17.59 -9.17
C GLU A 132 -2.16 -16.17 -9.18
N ARG A 133 -1.30 -15.15 -9.32
CA ARG A 133 -1.70 -13.73 -9.42
C ARG A 133 -2.66 -13.27 -8.32
N THR A 134 -2.43 -13.73 -7.10
CA THR A 134 -3.35 -13.55 -5.98
C THR A 134 -2.75 -12.67 -4.89
N VAL A 135 -3.56 -11.77 -4.35
CA VAL A 135 -3.27 -11.05 -3.11
C VAL A 135 -4.09 -11.69 -2.00
N MET A 136 -3.50 -12.65 -1.29
CA MET A 136 -4.12 -13.30 -0.14
C MET A 136 -3.83 -12.44 1.10
N MET A 137 -4.87 -11.89 1.73
CA MET A 137 -4.68 -10.95 2.86
C MET A 137 -4.13 -11.63 4.13
N GLY A 138 -4.37 -12.92 4.30
CA GLY A 138 -3.96 -13.69 5.47
C GLY A 138 -5.08 -13.84 6.50
N ALA A 139 -4.70 -14.01 7.77
CA ALA A 139 -5.62 -14.25 8.86
C ALA A 139 -5.25 -13.53 10.16
N ASP A 140 -6.26 -13.15 10.93
CA ASP A 140 -6.09 -12.51 12.23
C ASP A 140 -5.66 -13.50 13.33
N ASN A 141 -5.95 -14.79 13.16
CA ASN A 141 -5.56 -15.88 14.04
C ASN A 141 -5.27 -17.14 13.19
N TRP A 142 -4.49 -18.08 13.71
CA TRP A 142 -4.38 -19.40 13.07
C TRP A 142 -5.70 -20.16 13.23
N GLU A 143 -6.00 -20.99 12.23
CA GLU A 143 -7.07 -21.99 12.36
C GLU A 143 -6.77 -22.89 13.58
N PRO A 144 -7.77 -23.18 14.44
CA PRO A 144 -7.59 -24.09 15.57
C PRO A 144 -7.29 -25.53 15.12
#